data_AF-U5E7U7-F1
#
_entry.id   AF-U5E7U7-F1
#
_cell.length_a   1.000
_cell.length_b   1.000
_cell.length_c   1.000
_cell.angle_alpha   90.00
_cell.angle_beta   90.00
_cell.angle_gamma   90.00
#
_symmetry.space_group_name_H-M   'P 1'
#
loop_
_entity.id
_entity.type
_entity.pdbx_description
1 polymer ?
#
loop_
_entity_poly.entity_id
_entity_poly.type
_entity_poly.pdbx_seq_one_letter_code
_entity_poly.pdbx_strand_id
1 'polypeptide(L)'
;MRTFRTIPIDKVADLADKLSTLDWSWTLADAPAIAEQFGWTVITQRARWIMLDTGYGPGSGTFRAKNGQVTEIELQLTDFDTPDQNAQFSATFDSITAAITEKLGTPTMDDAVPPPQYRWAGPKATIVLKHSAASVWLYLITNARLADDDRNIELDELGLL
;
A
#
# COMPACT_ATOMS: atom_id res chain seq x y z
N MET A 1 -9.62 -7.16 -25.47
CA MET A 1 -9.28 -5.88 -24.82
C MET A 1 -9.81 -5.96 -23.40
N ARG A 2 -8.95 -5.93 -22.38
CA ARG A 2 -9.37 -5.92 -20.98
C ARG A 2 -9.58 -4.45 -20.61
N THR A 3 -10.73 -4.10 -20.03
CA THR A 3 -11.00 -2.73 -19.56
C THR A 3 -10.17 -2.49 -18.30
N PHE A 4 -9.36 -1.43 -18.27
CA PHE A 4 -8.64 -0.96 -17.08
C PHE A 4 -9.60 -0.82 -15.90
N ARG A 5 -9.27 -1.44 -14.76
CA ARG A 5 -10.05 -1.35 -13.52
C ARG A 5 -9.21 -0.69 -12.44
N THR A 6 -9.86 0.22 -11.71
CA THR A 6 -9.33 0.86 -10.50
C THR A 6 -10.38 0.75 -9.40
N ILE A 7 -9.96 0.71 -8.14
CA ILE A 7 -10.86 0.98 -7.01
C ILE A 7 -11.46 2.37 -7.20
N PRO A 8 -12.79 2.56 -7.03
CA PRO A 8 -13.38 3.89 -7.05
C PRO A 8 -12.61 4.83 -6.11
N ILE A 9 -12.26 6.02 -6.60
CA ILE A 9 -11.32 6.92 -5.91
C ILE A 9 -11.78 7.26 -4.48
N ASP A 10 -13.09 7.45 -4.28
CA ASP A 10 -13.70 7.66 -2.97
C ASP A 10 -13.46 6.49 -2.01
N LYS A 11 -13.54 5.25 -2.53
CA LYS A 11 -13.26 4.04 -1.76
C LYS A 11 -11.80 3.90 -1.40
N VAL A 12 -10.87 4.35 -2.26
CA VAL A 12 -9.45 4.38 -1.93
C VAL A 12 -9.18 5.36 -0.78
N ALA A 13 -9.75 6.57 -0.85
CA ALA A 13 -9.57 7.57 0.18
C ALA A 13 -10.16 7.13 1.54
N ASP A 14 -11.37 6.55 1.53
CA ASP A 14 -11.98 5.96 2.73
C ASP A 14 -11.16 4.78 3.29
N LEU A 15 -10.54 3.98 2.42
CA LEU A 15 -9.66 2.89 2.82
C LEU A 15 -8.38 3.41 3.48
N ALA A 16 -7.73 4.43 2.89
CA ALA A 16 -6.54 5.05 3.46
C ALA A 16 -6.82 5.67 4.84
N ASP A 17 -7.97 6.31 5.02
CA ASP A 17 -8.45 6.86 6.30
C ASP A 17 -8.68 5.78 7.36
N LYS A 18 -9.35 4.68 7.00
CA LYS A 18 -9.56 3.55 7.92
C LYS A 18 -8.24 2.87 8.30
N LEU A 19 -7.30 2.75 7.36
CA LEU A 19 -5.99 2.17 7.62
C LEU A 19 -5.12 3.07 8.50
N SER A 20 -5.15 4.39 8.29
CA SER A 20 -4.34 5.35 9.07
C SER A 20 -4.78 5.42 10.53
N THR A 21 -6.06 5.16 10.80
CA THR A 21 -6.69 5.16 12.13
C THR A 21 -6.78 3.77 12.77
N LEU A 22 -6.28 2.72 12.10
CA LEU A 22 -6.35 1.35 12.57
C LEU A 22 -5.48 1.13 13.82
N ASP A 23 -6.11 0.91 14.96
CA ASP A 23 -5.43 0.51 16.20
C ASP A 23 -5.62 -0.99 16.44
N TRP A 24 -4.52 -1.73 16.31
CA TRP A 24 -4.47 -3.18 16.47
C TRP A 24 -3.09 -3.62 16.93
N SER A 25 -2.93 -4.91 17.24
CA SER A 25 -1.72 -5.46 17.85
C SER A 25 -0.52 -5.55 16.90
N TRP A 26 -0.75 -5.47 15.58
CA TRP A 26 0.22 -5.78 14.53
C TRP A 26 0.75 -7.22 14.57
N THR A 27 0.11 -8.14 15.28
CA THR A 27 0.53 -9.55 15.23
C THR A 27 -0.04 -10.24 13.99
N LEU A 28 0.73 -11.15 13.39
CA LEU A 28 0.25 -11.96 12.27
C LEU A 28 -0.93 -12.86 12.67
N ALA A 29 -1.04 -13.20 13.96
CA ALA A 29 -2.14 -13.99 14.49
C ALA A 29 -3.48 -13.24 14.43
N ASP A 30 -3.46 -11.92 14.61
CA ASP A 30 -4.67 -11.09 14.61
C ASP A 30 -5.04 -10.58 13.21
N ALA A 31 -4.12 -10.68 12.23
CA ALA A 31 -4.33 -10.20 10.86
C ALA A 31 -5.58 -10.78 10.16
N PRO A 32 -6.01 -12.04 10.36
CA PRO A 32 -7.28 -12.53 9.80
C PRO A 32 -8.52 -11.76 10.30
N ALA A 33 -8.55 -11.34 11.57
CA ALA A 33 -9.66 -10.54 12.10
C ALA A 33 -9.68 -9.13 11.50
N ILE A 34 -8.49 -8.56 11.24
CA ILE A 34 -8.38 -7.31 10.48
C ILE A 34 -8.89 -7.52 9.05
N ALA A 35 -8.49 -8.59 8.36
CA ALA A 35 -8.98 -8.88 7.01
C ALA A 35 -10.52 -8.93 6.98
N GLU A 36 -11.14 -9.63 7.93
CA GLU A 36 -12.60 -9.71 8.07
C GLU A 36 -13.25 -8.34 8.30
N GLN A 37 -12.67 -7.49 9.16
CA GLN A 37 -13.16 -6.13 9.41
C GLN A 37 -13.22 -5.27 8.14
N PHE A 38 -12.27 -5.47 7.21
CA PHE A 38 -12.23 -4.79 5.93
C PHE A 38 -13.02 -5.52 4.82
N GLY A 39 -13.64 -6.66 5.13
CA GLY A 39 -14.36 -7.49 4.16
C GLY A 39 -13.46 -8.22 3.18
N TRP A 40 -12.18 -8.40 3.52
CA TRP A 40 -11.21 -9.11 2.70
C TRP A 40 -11.22 -10.61 3.00
N THR A 41 -10.99 -11.42 1.97
CA THR A 41 -10.93 -12.87 2.10
C THR A 41 -9.48 -13.32 2.26
N VAL A 42 -9.18 -14.11 3.29
CA VAL A 42 -7.88 -14.76 3.44
C VAL A 42 -7.79 -15.95 2.48
N ILE A 43 -6.84 -15.89 1.54
CA ILE A 43 -6.63 -16.94 0.54
C ILE A 43 -5.58 -17.94 1.01
N THR A 44 -4.50 -17.48 1.62
CA THR A 44 -3.41 -18.34 2.11
C THR A 44 -2.68 -17.69 3.27
N GLN A 45 -2.34 -18.49 4.27
CA GLN A 45 -1.53 -18.09 5.41
C GLN A 45 -0.22 -18.88 5.45
N ARG A 46 0.88 -18.16 5.67
CA ARG A 46 2.24 -18.67 5.84
C ARG A 46 2.91 -17.97 7.02
N ALA A 47 4.04 -18.49 7.47
CA ALA A 47 4.74 -17.99 8.66
C ALA A 47 5.16 -16.50 8.58
N ARG A 48 5.27 -15.94 7.37
CA ARG A 48 5.76 -14.58 7.14
C ARG A 48 4.81 -13.71 6.33
N TRP A 49 3.66 -14.24 5.91
CA TRP A 49 2.70 -13.47 5.14
C TRP A 49 1.32 -14.12 5.11
N ILE A 50 0.31 -13.29 4.87
CA ILE A 50 -1.06 -13.71 4.56
C ILE A 50 -1.47 -13.04 3.25
N MET A 51 -1.90 -13.84 2.28
CA MET A 51 -2.41 -13.37 1.00
C MET A 51 -3.92 -13.22 1.08
N LEU A 52 -4.41 -12.13 0.51
CA LEU A 52 -5.80 -11.71 0.55
C LEU A 52 -6.39 -11.61 -0.86
N ASP A 53 -7.70 -11.71 -0.92
CA ASP A 53 -8.52 -11.11 -1.97
C ASP A 53 -9.28 -9.93 -1.34
N THR A 54 -8.98 -8.73 -1.83
CA THR A 54 -9.56 -7.46 -1.36
C THR A 54 -10.80 -7.06 -2.16
N GLY A 55 -11.32 -7.96 -3.01
CA GLY A 55 -12.34 -7.69 -4.01
C GLY A 55 -11.77 -7.43 -5.42
N TYR A 56 -10.44 -7.40 -5.54
CA TYR A 56 -9.71 -7.22 -6.80
C TYR A 56 -9.10 -8.53 -7.34
N GLY A 57 -9.46 -9.65 -6.71
CA GLY A 57 -9.06 -10.98 -7.09
C GLY A 57 -7.96 -11.54 -6.19
N PRO A 58 -7.64 -12.83 -6.33
CA PRO A 58 -6.67 -13.49 -5.47
C PRO A 58 -5.29 -12.83 -5.57
N GLY A 59 -4.73 -12.42 -4.44
CA GLY A 59 -3.42 -11.77 -4.37
C GLY A 59 -3.45 -10.24 -4.45
N SER A 60 -4.64 -9.63 -4.50
CA SER A 60 -4.78 -8.17 -4.52
C SER A 60 -4.43 -7.49 -3.18
N GLY A 61 -4.16 -8.27 -2.13
CA GLY A 61 -3.60 -7.74 -0.89
C GLY A 61 -2.71 -8.74 -0.16
N THR A 62 -1.79 -8.24 0.66
CA THR A 62 -0.90 -9.07 1.47
C THR A 62 -0.58 -8.41 2.81
N PHE A 63 -0.69 -9.15 3.91
CA PHE A 63 0.01 -8.81 5.15
C PHE A 63 1.42 -9.41 5.09
N ARG A 64 2.46 -8.59 5.27
CA ARG A 64 3.86 -9.05 5.41
C ARG A 64 4.26 -9.02 6.87
N ALA A 65 4.99 -10.06 7.28
CA ALA A 65 5.45 -10.19 8.65
C ALA A 65 6.92 -10.62 8.78
N LYS A 66 7.51 -10.16 9.88
CA LYS A 66 8.83 -10.53 10.37
C LYS A 66 8.70 -10.96 11.83
N ASN A 67 9.16 -12.16 12.16
CA ASN A 67 9.10 -12.71 13.52
C ASN A 67 7.69 -12.68 14.15
N GLY A 68 6.66 -12.99 13.35
CA GLY A 68 5.26 -12.98 13.79
C GLY A 68 4.61 -11.60 13.94
N GLN A 69 5.35 -10.52 13.67
CA GLN A 69 4.84 -9.15 13.65
C GLN A 69 4.64 -8.69 12.22
N VAL A 70 3.46 -8.18 11.90
CA VAL A 70 3.17 -7.52 10.64
C VAL A 70 3.97 -6.23 10.58
N THR A 71 4.65 -6.04 9.46
CA THR A 71 5.44 -4.83 9.18
C THR A 71 4.80 -3.97 8.10
N GLU A 72 3.90 -4.56 7.32
CA GLU A 72 3.33 -3.94 6.13
C GLU A 72 2.04 -4.64 5.72
N ILE A 73 1.08 -3.84 5.24
CA ILE A 73 -0.09 -4.27 4.49
C ILE A 73 0.06 -3.71 3.08
N GLU A 74 0.06 -4.57 2.06
CA GLU A 74 0.14 -4.21 0.65
C GLU A 74 -1.24 -4.38 0.01
N LEU A 75 -1.70 -3.39 -0.76
CA LEU A 75 -3.01 -3.41 -1.41
C LEU A 75 -2.88 -2.91 -2.86
N GLN A 76 -3.33 -3.73 -3.80
CA GLN A 76 -3.41 -3.38 -5.22
C GLN A 76 -4.63 -2.49 -5.44
N LEU A 77 -4.44 -1.31 -6.05
CA LEU A 77 -5.54 -0.38 -6.34
C LEU A 77 -6.03 -0.44 -7.79
N THR A 78 -5.18 -0.88 -8.71
CA THR A 78 -5.45 -0.95 -10.16
C THR A 78 -5.11 -2.33 -10.70
N ASP A 79 -5.75 -2.77 -11.80
CA ASP A 79 -5.31 -3.96 -12.54
C ASP A 79 -3.83 -3.82 -12.99
N PHE A 80 -3.17 -4.95 -13.25
CA PHE A 80 -1.88 -4.95 -13.94
C PHE A 80 -2.09 -4.64 -15.42
N ASP A 81 -1.29 -3.74 -15.98
CA ASP A 81 -1.30 -3.48 -17.41
C ASP A 81 0.11 -3.23 -17.97
N THR A 82 0.23 -3.16 -19.30
CA THR A 82 1.49 -2.93 -19.99
C THR A 82 1.95 -1.48 -19.86
N PRO A 83 3.27 -1.21 -19.98
CA PRO A 83 3.84 0.14 -19.85
C PRO A 83 3.25 1.19 -20.80
N ASP A 84 2.62 0.77 -21.89
CA ASP A 84 2.05 1.67 -22.91
C ASP A 84 0.84 2.49 -22.41
N GLN A 85 0.25 2.14 -21.26
CA GLN A 85 -0.84 2.89 -20.61
C GLN A 85 -0.37 3.85 -19.50
N ASN A 86 0.93 4.16 -19.41
CA ASN A 86 1.53 4.97 -18.34
C ASN A 86 0.75 6.26 -18.03
N ALA A 87 0.27 6.98 -19.06
CA ALA A 87 -0.50 8.21 -18.87
C ALA A 87 -1.81 8.01 -18.09
N GLN A 88 -2.51 6.88 -18.30
CA GLN A 88 -3.74 6.57 -17.57
C GLN A 88 -3.45 6.20 -16.11
N PHE A 89 -2.34 5.49 -15.84
CA PHE A 89 -1.90 5.22 -14.48
C PHE A 89 -1.45 6.48 -13.76
N SER A 90 -0.69 7.37 -14.40
CA SER A 90 -0.29 8.65 -13.81
C SER A 90 -1.50 9.51 -13.45
N ALA A 91 -2.46 9.67 -14.37
CA ALA A 91 -3.69 10.41 -14.07
C ALA A 91 -4.51 9.77 -12.94
N THR A 92 -4.55 8.44 -12.88
CA THR A 92 -5.21 7.70 -11.79
C THR A 92 -4.48 7.87 -10.46
N PHE A 93 -3.15 7.81 -10.47
CA PHE A 93 -2.29 8.04 -9.31
C PHE A 93 -2.49 9.46 -8.76
N ASP A 94 -2.45 10.49 -9.62
CA ASP A 94 -2.69 11.87 -9.23
C ASP A 94 -4.09 12.07 -8.61
N SER A 95 -5.11 11.43 -9.21
CA SER A 95 -6.48 11.49 -8.70
C SER A 95 -6.62 10.82 -7.33
N ILE A 96 -5.96 9.68 -7.12
CA ILE A 96 -5.92 8.98 -5.83
C ILE A 96 -5.16 9.82 -4.80
N THR A 97 -4.00 10.37 -5.16
CA THR A 97 -3.21 11.26 -4.29
C THR A 97 -4.03 12.44 -3.81
N ALA A 98 -4.77 13.10 -4.71
CA ALA A 98 -5.64 14.22 -4.36
C ALA A 98 -6.72 13.80 -3.36
N ALA A 99 -7.38 12.65 -3.59
CA ALA A 99 -8.45 12.16 -2.72
C ALA A 99 -7.95 11.73 -1.34
N ILE A 100 -6.78 11.07 -1.25
CA ILE A 100 -6.16 10.73 0.03
C ILE A 100 -5.74 12.02 0.77
N THR A 101 -5.18 12.99 0.05
CA THR A 101 -4.77 14.29 0.62
C THR A 101 -5.96 15.06 1.19
N GLU A 102 -7.13 14.99 0.56
CA GLU A 102 -8.35 15.60 1.08
C GLU A 102 -8.77 14.99 2.43
N LYS A 103 -8.58 13.68 2.62
CA LYS A 103 -8.93 12.96 3.86
C LYS A 103 -7.87 13.10 4.96
N LEU A 104 -6.61 12.90 4.61
CA LEU A 104 -5.49 12.77 5.56
C LEU A 104 -4.70 14.07 5.76
N GLY A 105 -4.96 15.09 4.92
CA GLY A 105 -4.15 16.30 4.85
C GLY A 105 -2.92 16.15 3.95
N THR A 106 -2.05 17.16 3.99
CA THR A 106 -0.84 17.22 3.14
C THR A 106 0.08 16.02 3.41
N PRO A 107 0.63 15.38 2.35
CA PRO A 107 1.66 14.36 2.51
C PRO A 107 2.85 14.88 3.32
N THR A 108 3.39 14.04 4.20
CA THR A 108 4.62 14.32 4.95
C THR A 108 5.87 14.14 4.10
N MET A 109 5.76 13.40 2.99
CA MET A 109 6.78 13.28 1.96
C MET A 109 6.11 13.22 0.60
N ASP A 110 6.66 13.99 -0.33
CA ASP A 110 6.34 14.04 -1.75
C ASP A 110 7.63 13.73 -2.49
N ASP A 111 7.72 12.52 -3.03
CA ASP A 111 8.90 12.05 -3.74
C ASP A 111 8.51 11.69 -5.17
N ALA A 112 8.80 12.64 -6.07
CA ALA A 112 8.56 12.49 -7.48
C ALA A 112 9.64 11.64 -8.19
N VAL A 113 10.68 11.18 -7.48
CA VAL A 113 11.72 10.33 -8.07
C VAL A 113 11.13 8.95 -8.38
N PRO A 114 11.27 8.44 -9.62
CA PRO A 114 10.72 7.15 -9.98
C PRO A 114 11.26 5.99 -9.13
N PRO A 115 10.40 5.09 -8.63
CA PRO A 115 8.93 5.12 -8.73
C PRO A 115 8.31 6.17 -7.80
N PRO A 116 7.45 7.08 -8.32
CA PRO A 116 6.96 8.19 -7.51
C PRO A 116 6.09 7.68 -6.37
N GLN A 117 6.22 8.32 -5.21
CA GLN A 117 5.56 7.94 -3.98
C GLN A 117 5.09 9.16 -3.17
N TYR A 118 3.94 9.00 -2.52
CA TYR A 118 3.43 9.94 -1.53
C TYR A 118 3.29 9.24 -0.18
N ARG A 119 3.62 9.93 0.90
CA ARG A 119 3.55 9.37 2.26
C ARG A 119 2.76 10.26 3.19
N TRP A 120 1.88 9.66 3.98
CA TRP A 120 1.15 10.32 5.07
C TRP A 120 1.50 9.62 6.38
N ALA A 121 2.46 10.20 7.12
CA ALA A 121 2.97 9.60 8.34
C ALA A 121 1.93 9.69 9.48
N GLY A 122 1.58 8.53 10.03
CA GLY A 122 0.87 8.41 11.30
C GLY A 122 1.83 8.12 12.46
N PRO A 123 1.31 8.02 13.70
CA PRO A 123 2.13 7.84 14.89
C PRO A 123 2.85 6.49 14.96
N LYS A 124 2.25 5.41 14.43
CA LYS A 124 2.81 4.05 14.46
C LYS A 124 3.19 3.52 13.07
N ALA A 125 2.45 3.95 12.05
CA ALA A 125 2.58 3.49 10.69
C ALA A 125 2.27 4.63 9.72
N THR A 126 2.75 4.48 8.48
CA THR A 126 2.66 5.46 7.42
C THR A 126 1.86 4.88 6.27
N ILE A 127 0.90 5.64 5.76
CA ILE A 127 0.27 5.34 4.47
C ILE A 127 1.25 5.72 3.37
N VAL A 128 1.53 4.79 2.46
CA VAL A 128 2.37 5.04 1.28
C VAL A 128 1.57 4.71 0.04
N LEU A 129 1.42 5.68 -0.86
CA LEU A 129 0.90 5.45 -2.20
C LEU A 129 2.09 5.40 -3.16
N LYS A 130 2.20 4.33 -3.95
CA LYS A 130 3.31 4.13 -4.87
C LYS A 130 2.81 3.81 -6.28
N HIS A 131 3.40 4.48 -7.26
CA HIS A 131 3.22 4.16 -8.66
C HIS A 131 4.34 3.24 -9.12
N SER A 132 4.05 1.95 -9.30
CA SER A 132 5.01 1.00 -9.89
C SER A 132 4.89 0.99 -11.41
N ALA A 133 5.84 0.32 -12.09
CA ALA A 133 5.82 0.18 -13.54
C ALA A 133 4.59 -0.57 -14.10
N ALA A 134 3.83 -1.27 -13.25
CA ALA A 134 2.73 -2.15 -13.67
C ALA A 134 1.40 -1.92 -12.94
N SER A 135 1.37 -1.11 -11.86
CA SER A 135 0.16 -0.86 -11.06
C SER A 135 0.39 0.27 -10.04
N VAL A 136 -0.71 0.86 -9.56
CA VAL A 136 -0.73 1.68 -8.35
C VAL A 136 -0.97 0.80 -7.12
N TRP A 137 -0.21 1.04 -6.07
CA TRP A 137 -0.27 0.30 -4.81
C TRP A 137 -0.46 1.25 -3.62
N LEU A 138 -1.25 0.80 -2.66
CA LEU A 138 -1.39 1.42 -1.35
C LEU A 138 -0.77 0.52 -0.31
N TYR A 139 0.02 1.11 0.58
CA TYR A 139 0.64 0.42 1.69
C TYR A 139 0.30 1.09 3.00
N LEU A 140 0.18 0.27 4.05
CA LEU A 140 0.32 0.72 5.43
C LEU A 140 1.57 0.05 6.01
N ILE A 141 2.63 0.83 6.23
CA ILE A 141 3.95 0.32 6.63
C ILE A 141 4.28 0.84 8.02
N THR A 142 4.79 -0.01 8.92
CA THR A 142 5.25 0.45 10.23
C THR A 142 6.41 1.44 10.08
N ASN A 143 6.44 2.49 10.89
CA ASN A 143 7.46 3.54 10.74
C ASN A 143 8.89 2.98 10.87
N ALA A 144 9.08 1.95 11.71
CA ALA A 144 10.37 1.25 11.84
C ALA A 144 10.78 0.51 10.57
N ARG A 145 9.84 -0.19 9.91
CA ARG A 145 10.10 -0.90 8.66
C ARG A 145 10.44 0.06 7.52
N LEU A 146 9.70 1.17 7.44
CA LEU A 146 9.89 2.19 6.42
C LEU A 146 11.25 2.90 6.56
N ALA A 147 11.67 3.22 7.79
CA ALA A 147 13.00 3.76 8.05
C ALA A 147 14.12 2.79 7.67
N ASP A 148 13.93 1.49 7.88
CA ASP A 148 14.88 0.47 7.42
C ASP A 148 14.97 0.42 5.88
N ASP A 149 13.86 0.61 5.16
CA ASP A 149 13.84 0.68 3.69
C ASP A 149 14.55 1.93 3.17
N ASP A 150 14.24 3.09 3.73
CA ASP A 150 14.86 4.36 3.34
C ASP A 150 16.38 4.31 3.52
N ARG A 151 16.85 3.76 4.64
CA ARG A 151 18.29 3.53 4.86
C ARG A 151 18.90 2.59 3.83
N ASN A 152 18.22 1.51 3.48
CA ASN A 152 18.76 0.55 2.51
C ASN A 152 18.83 1.15 1.10
N ILE A 153 17.86 1.99 0.72
CA ILE A 153 17.90 2.73 -0.55
C ILE A 153 19.09 3.69 -0.56
N GLU A 154 19.30 4.47 0.51
CA GLU A 154 20.44 5.38 0.63
C GLU A 154 21.79 4.62 0.51
N LEU A 155 21.91 3.44 1.12
CA LEU A 155 23.12 2.61 1.00
C LEU A 155 23.34 2.10 -0.43
N ASP A 156 22.29 1.74 -1.15
CA ASP A 156 22.36 1.27 -2.54
C ASP A 156 22.79 2.41 -3.47
N GLU A 157 22.21 3.60 -3.29
CA GLU A 157 22.58 4.82 -4.02
C GLU A 157 24.04 5.22 -3.81
N LEU A 158 24.59 4.93 -2.63
CA LEU A 158 26.00 5.15 -2.28
C LEU A 158 26.94 4.01 -2.73
N GLY A 159 26.41 2.92 -3.29
CA GLY A 159 27.19 1.74 -3.71
C GLY A 159 27.76 0.93 -2.55
N LEU A 160 27.07 0.91 -1.41
CA LEU A 160 27.50 0.28 -0.15
C LEU A 160 26.78 -1.04 0.17
N LEU A 161 26.04 -1.59 -0.80
CA LEU A 161 25.31 -2.87 -0.73
C LEU A 161 25.93 -3.94 -1.65
#